data_AF-A1D846-F1
#
_entry.id   AF-A1D846-F1
#
_cell.length_a   1.000
_cell.length_b   1.000
_cell.length_c   1.000
_cell.angle_alpha   90.00
_cell.angle_beta   90.00
_cell.angle_gamma   90.00
#
_symmetry.space_group_name_H-M   'P 1'
#
loop_
_entity.id
_entity.type
_entity.pdbx_description
1 polymer ?
#
loop_
_entity_poly.entity_id
_entity_poly.type
_entity_poly.pdbx_seq_one_letter_code
_entity_poly.pdbx_strand_id
1 'polypeptide(L)'
;MVGFACISASCNTLGYPLAVLLDVCTDYELAARRVLAVAGPVLAVDLLNPTPQAEARKHKLKTLVPAPRSFFMDVKCPGCFTITTVFSHAQTVVVCAGCSTVLCQPTGGKARLTEGCSFRRK
;
A
#
# COMPACT_ATOMS: atom_id res chain seq x y z
N MET A 1 -45.34 1.64 26.37
CA MET A 1 -46.26 2.74 26.73
C MET A 1 -45.68 3.50 27.91
N VAL A 2 -45.02 4.63 27.64
CA VAL A 2 -44.96 5.93 28.37
C VAL A 2 -43.93 6.74 27.56
N GLY A 3 -44.30 7.58 26.60
CA GLY A 3 -45.22 8.71 26.72
C GLY A 3 -44.42 9.91 27.24
N PHE A 4 -43.70 10.62 26.36
CA PHE A 4 -44.05 11.94 25.81
C PHE A 4 -43.88 13.11 26.81
N ALA A 5 -42.87 13.96 26.58
CA ALA A 5 -42.97 15.42 26.74
C ALA A 5 -41.63 16.11 26.40
N CYS A 6 -41.55 16.73 25.22
CA CYS A 6 -40.79 17.98 25.05
C CYS A 6 -41.59 18.88 24.10
N ILE A 7 -42.68 19.37 24.68
CA ILE A 7 -43.28 20.71 24.57
C ILE A 7 -42.79 21.55 23.37
N SER A 8 -43.71 21.73 22.43
CA SER A 8 -43.82 22.90 21.58
C SER A 8 -44.03 24.17 22.42
N ALA A 9 -43.13 25.15 22.32
CA ALA A 9 -43.42 26.53 22.67
C ALA A 9 -43.15 27.42 21.45
N SER A 10 -44.24 27.88 20.85
CA SER A 10 -44.30 28.97 19.88
C SER A 10 -43.89 30.29 20.54
N CYS A 11 -43.02 31.08 19.90
CA CYS A 11 -43.20 32.49 19.53
C CYS A 11 -41.83 33.09 19.13
N ASN A 12 -41.40 32.88 17.88
CA ASN A 12 -41.58 33.74 16.70
C ASN A 12 -40.59 34.91 16.55
N THR A 13 -40.05 34.99 15.33
CA THR A 13 -39.39 36.11 14.65
C THR A 13 -38.05 36.61 15.21
N LEU A 14 -36.95 36.23 14.53
CA LEU A 14 -36.09 37.11 13.69
C LEU A 14 -34.72 36.44 13.43
N GLY A 15 -34.50 35.96 12.20
CA GLY A 15 -33.21 35.92 11.49
C GLY A 15 -31.98 35.14 12.04
N TYR A 16 -31.36 34.33 11.15
CA TYR A 16 -29.96 33.82 11.16
C TYR A 16 -29.64 32.56 12.00
N PRO A 17 -28.65 31.73 11.58
CA PRO A 17 -28.59 30.93 10.37
C PRO A 17 -28.66 29.41 10.65
N LEU A 18 -28.91 28.68 9.57
CA LEU A 18 -29.29 27.28 9.40
C LEU A 18 -28.13 26.27 9.63
N ALA A 19 -27.42 26.29 10.77
CA ALA A 19 -26.11 25.61 10.86
C ALA A 19 -25.87 24.61 12.00
N VAL A 20 -26.81 24.32 12.91
CA VAL A 20 -26.47 23.48 14.10
C VAL A 20 -27.35 22.25 14.26
N LEU A 21 -27.86 21.70 13.15
CA LEU A 21 -28.65 20.46 13.18
C LEU A 21 -28.08 19.41 12.23
N LEU A 22 -26.77 19.14 12.34
CA LEU A 22 -26.06 18.15 11.50
C LEU A 22 -25.11 17.21 12.26
N ASP A 23 -24.93 17.34 13.57
CA ASP A 23 -23.82 16.65 14.29
C ASP A 23 -24.20 15.40 15.10
N VAL A 24 -25.29 14.69 14.77
CA VAL A 24 -25.60 13.36 15.38
C VAL A 24 -25.89 12.28 14.32
N CYS A 25 -26.13 12.63 13.06
CA CYS A 25 -26.40 11.64 12.00
C CYS A 25 -25.14 11.06 11.34
N THR A 26 -23.97 11.71 11.47
CA THR A 26 -22.73 11.30 10.77
C THR A 26 -22.00 10.12 11.40
N ASP A 27 -22.30 9.75 12.65
CA ASP A 27 -21.68 8.58 13.28
C ASP A 27 -22.34 7.25 12.84
N TYR A 28 -23.64 7.26 12.53
CA TYR A 28 -24.36 6.05 12.11
C TYR A 28 -24.11 5.68 10.63
N GLU A 29 -23.96 6.67 9.74
CA GLU A 29 -23.61 6.43 8.34
C GLU A 29 -22.15 6.00 8.14
N LEU A 30 -21.21 6.46 8.99
CA LEU A 30 -19.80 6.06 8.91
C LEU A 30 -19.55 4.63 9.46
N ALA A 31 -20.39 4.17 10.39
CA ALA A 31 -20.39 2.79 10.85
C ALA A 31 -20.92 1.83 9.76
N ALA A 32 -21.96 2.21 9.02
CA ALA A 32 -22.52 1.39 7.93
C ALA A 32 -21.55 1.23 6.74
N ARG A 33 -20.80 2.28 6.37
CA ARG A 33 -19.75 2.20 5.34
C ARG A 33 -18.53 1.36 5.76
N ARG A 34 -18.28 1.20 7.06
CA ARG A 34 -17.19 0.35 7.56
C ARG A 34 -17.57 -1.13 7.65
N VAL A 35 -18.86 -1.47 7.78
CA VAL A 35 -19.32 -2.87 7.83
C VAL A 35 -19.44 -3.50 6.42
N LEU A 36 -19.77 -2.72 5.38
CA LEU A 36 -19.89 -3.25 4.00
C LEU A 36 -18.55 -3.58 3.30
N ALA A 37 -17.41 -3.16 3.86
CA ALA A 37 -16.11 -3.32 3.19
C ALA A 37 -15.38 -4.65 3.50
N VAL A 38 -15.89 -5.48 4.42
CA VAL A 38 -15.16 -6.67 4.90
C VAL A 38 -15.82 -8.02 4.54
N ALA A 39 -17.01 -8.03 3.94
CA ALA A 39 -17.64 -9.28 3.50
C ALA A 39 -18.50 -9.08 2.24
N GLY A 40 -17.87 -9.04 1.08
CA GLY A 40 -18.56 -9.38 -0.17
C GLY A 40 -18.87 -10.90 -0.17
N PRO A 41 -20.04 -11.34 -0.68
CA PRO A 41 -20.40 -12.75 -0.70
C PRO A 41 -19.37 -13.53 -1.51
N VAL A 42 -19.00 -14.72 -1.02
CA VAL A 42 -18.03 -15.64 -1.64
C VAL A 42 -18.44 -16.08 -3.07
N LEU A 43 -19.61 -15.67 -3.55
CA LEU A 43 -20.27 -16.14 -4.76
C LEU A 43 -19.90 -15.36 -6.04
N ALA A 44 -19.25 -14.19 -5.96
CA ALA A 44 -18.85 -13.43 -7.16
C ALA A 44 -17.49 -12.72 -6.96
N VAL A 45 -16.39 -13.49 -7.02
CA VAL A 45 -15.06 -12.90 -7.16
C VAL A 45 -14.85 -12.56 -8.63
N ASP A 46 -14.66 -11.28 -8.96
CA ASP A 46 -14.29 -10.85 -10.31
C ASP A 46 -12.90 -11.43 -10.66
N LEU A 47 -12.89 -12.43 -11.55
CA LEU A 47 -11.69 -13.14 -11.99
C LEU A 47 -10.93 -12.38 -13.07
N LEU A 48 -11.62 -11.52 -13.83
CA LEU A 48 -11.05 -10.78 -14.94
C LEU A 48 -10.30 -9.55 -14.44
N ASN A 49 -10.82 -8.88 -13.41
CA ASN A 49 -10.22 -7.67 -12.84
C ASN A 49 -9.97 -7.82 -11.32
N PRO A 50 -9.02 -8.68 -10.91
CA PRO A 50 -8.65 -8.78 -9.51
C PRO A 50 -8.04 -7.46 -8.99
N THR A 51 -8.20 -7.18 -7.70
CA THR A 51 -7.56 -6.01 -7.08
C THR A 51 -6.03 -6.18 -7.05
N PRO A 52 -5.25 -5.08 -7.16
CA PRO A 52 -3.79 -5.15 -7.17
C PRO A 52 -3.21 -5.74 -5.87
N GLN A 53 -3.90 -5.55 -4.73
CA GLN A 53 -3.52 -6.18 -3.47
C GLN A 53 -3.70 -7.71 -3.52
N ALA A 54 -4.73 -8.21 -4.19
CA ALA A 54 -4.97 -9.65 -4.34
C ALA A 54 -3.92 -10.29 -5.26
N GLU A 55 -3.52 -9.63 -6.35
CA GLU A 55 -2.49 -10.14 -7.26
C GLU A 55 -1.11 -10.20 -6.62
N ALA A 56 -0.73 -9.20 -5.82
CA ALA A 56 0.56 -9.15 -5.14
C ALA A 56 0.76 -10.34 -4.17
N ARG A 57 -0.32 -10.85 -3.58
CA ARG A 57 -0.30 -12.00 -2.66
C ARG A 57 -0.16 -13.35 -3.37
N LYS A 58 -0.58 -13.46 -4.63
CA LYS A 58 -0.50 -14.70 -5.41
C LYS A 58 0.95 -15.07 -5.70
N HIS A 59 1.22 -16.33 -6.05
CA HIS A 59 2.54 -16.73 -6.58
C HIS A 59 2.75 -16.17 -8.00
N LYS A 60 3.99 -15.87 -8.40
CA LYS A 60 4.34 -15.26 -9.70
C LYS A 60 3.84 -16.02 -10.95
N LEU A 61 3.57 -17.32 -10.82
CA LEU A 61 3.01 -18.17 -11.88
C LEU A 61 1.47 -18.30 -11.81
N LYS A 62 0.85 -17.87 -10.71
CA LYS A 62 -0.59 -17.95 -10.46
C LYS A 62 -1.27 -16.58 -10.55
N THR A 63 -0.54 -15.55 -10.96
CA THR A 63 -1.10 -14.25 -11.33
C THR A 63 -1.82 -14.37 -12.68
N LEU A 64 -2.73 -13.44 -12.97
CA LEU A 64 -3.50 -13.45 -14.23
C LEU A 64 -2.55 -13.46 -15.44
N VAL A 65 -1.53 -12.61 -15.38
CA VAL A 65 -0.39 -12.61 -16.29
C VAL A 65 0.88 -12.97 -15.52
N PRO A 66 1.63 -14.00 -15.93
CA PRO A 66 2.88 -14.38 -15.27
C PRO A 66 3.98 -13.35 -15.54
N ALA A 67 4.66 -12.90 -14.49
CA ALA A 67 5.77 -11.96 -14.59
C ALA A 67 6.83 -12.21 -13.51
N PRO A 68 8.12 -11.94 -13.78
CA PRO A 68 9.17 -12.04 -12.78
C PRO A 68 9.03 -10.97 -11.69
N ARG A 69 9.40 -11.31 -10.45
CA ARG A 69 9.46 -10.37 -9.31
C ARG A 69 10.85 -9.76 -9.08
N SER A 70 11.82 -10.18 -9.88
CA SER A 70 13.18 -9.65 -9.87
C SER A 70 13.26 -8.36 -10.68
N PHE A 71 14.25 -7.54 -10.39
CA PHE A 71 14.48 -6.26 -11.05
C PHE A 71 15.98 -5.98 -11.09
N PHE A 72 16.39 -5.10 -11.99
CA PHE A 72 17.73 -4.54 -11.99
C PHE A 72 17.75 -3.27 -11.15
N MET A 73 18.84 -3.08 -10.41
CA MET A 73 19.05 -1.91 -9.57
C MET A 73 20.40 -1.29 -9.87
N ASP A 74 20.45 0.03 -9.83
CA ASP A 74 21.67 0.81 -9.94
C ASP A 74 22.21 1.01 -8.51
N VAL A 75 23.30 0.33 -8.17
CA VAL A 75 23.95 0.43 -6.86
C VAL A 75 25.09 1.44 -6.94
N LYS A 76 25.08 2.41 -6.02
CA LYS A 76 26.14 3.39 -5.84
C LYS A 76 27.11 2.90 -4.78
N CYS A 77 28.39 2.82 -5.13
CA CYS A 77 29.44 2.50 -4.19
C CYS A 77 29.78 3.72 -3.30
N PRO A 78 29.92 3.57 -1.97
CA PRO A 78 30.21 4.70 -1.07
C PRO A 78 31.60 5.33 -1.28
N GLY A 79 32.59 4.58 -1.77
CA GLY A 79 33.96 5.09 -1.98
C GLY A 79 34.19 5.76 -3.34
N CYS A 80 33.72 5.14 -4.43
CA CYS A 80 34.05 5.56 -5.80
C CYS A 80 32.96 6.37 -6.50
N PHE A 81 31.75 6.45 -5.92
CA PHE A 81 30.54 7.03 -6.53
C PHE A 81 30.17 6.50 -7.91
N THR A 82 30.85 5.45 -8.38
CA THR A 82 30.52 4.73 -9.61
C THR A 82 29.22 3.98 -9.42
N ILE A 83 28.39 4.00 -10.46
CA ILE A 83 27.10 3.34 -10.50
C ILE A 83 27.27 2.03 -11.25
N THR A 84 26.97 0.91 -10.59
CA THR A 84 26.99 -0.42 -11.20
C THR A 84 25.59 -0.99 -11.22
N THR A 85 25.18 -1.53 -12.36
CA THR A 85 23.91 -2.26 -12.50
C THR A 85 24.04 -3.64 -11.88
N VAL A 86 23.19 -3.95 -10.91
CA VAL A 86 23.17 -5.23 -10.18
C VAL A 86 21.79 -5.85 -10.28
N PHE A 87 21.73 -7.17 -10.42
CA PHE A 87 20.47 -7.92 -10.40
C PHE A 87 20.02 -8.17 -8.95
N SER A 88 18.72 -8.03 -8.67
CA SER A 88 18.22 -8.12 -7.30
C SER A 88 18.40 -9.49 -6.63
N HIS A 89 18.54 -10.57 -7.41
CA HIS A 89 18.83 -11.93 -6.92
C HIS A 89 20.15 -12.43 -7.52
N ALA A 90 21.20 -11.61 -7.47
CA ALA A 90 22.51 -11.98 -7.97
C ALA A 90 23.05 -13.24 -7.26
N GLN A 91 23.50 -14.21 -8.04
CA GLN A 91 24.10 -15.46 -7.53
C GLN A 91 25.61 -15.33 -7.27
N THR A 92 26.25 -14.37 -7.93
CA THR A 92 27.68 -14.11 -7.80
C THR A 92 27.91 -12.90 -6.90
N VAL A 93 29.07 -12.87 -6.23
CA VAL A 93 29.54 -11.69 -5.52
C VAL A 93 29.83 -10.61 -6.56
N VAL A 94 29.14 -9.46 -6.47
CA VAL A 94 29.35 -8.34 -7.41
C VAL A 94 30.32 -7.34 -6.79
N VAL A 95 31.36 -7.04 -7.55
CA VAL A 95 32.46 -6.18 -7.14
C VAL A 95 32.42 -4.87 -7.93
N CYS A 96 32.72 -3.76 -7.29
CA CYS A 96 32.85 -2.46 -7.96
C CYS A 96 34.09 -2.45 -8.86
N ALA A 97 33.95 -1.95 -10.09
CA ALA A 97 35.06 -1.85 -11.05
C ALA A 97 36.18 -0.86 -10.63
N GLY A 98 35.86 0.14 -9.80
CA GLY A 98 36.83 1.15 -9.36
C GLY A 98 37.55 0.80 -8.06
N CYS A 99 36.79 0.47 -7.00
CA CYS A 99 37.33 0.27 -5.65
C CYS A 99 37.64 -1.19 -5.32
N SER A 100 37.29 -2.14 -6.20
CA SER A 100 37.31 -3.58 -5.91
C SER A 100 36.54 -4.00 -4.65
N THR A 101 35.65 -3.13 -4.15
CA THR A 101 34.82 -3.40 -2.97
C THR A 101 33.65 -4.29 -3.35
N VAL A 102 33.29 -5.19 -2.44
CA VAL A 102 32.11 -6.06 -2.58
C VAL A 102 30.85 -5.22 -2.37
N LEU A 103 29.98 -5.17 -3.38
CA LEU A 103 28.72 -4.41 -3.34
C LEU A 103 27.55 -5.24 -2.82
N CYS A 104 27.52 -6.52 -3.17
CA CYS A 104 26.52 -7.43 -2.67
C CYS A 104 27.05 -8.85 -2.52
N GLN A 105 26.47 -9.57 -1.55
CA GLN A 105 26.70 -10.98 -1.29
C GLN A 105 25.47 -11.78 -1.75
N PRO A 106 25.68 -12.93 -2.42
CA PRO A 106 24.58 -13.79 -2.84
C PRO A 106 23.91 -14.42 -1.62
N THR A 107 22.58 -14.53 -1.69
CA THR A 107 21.77 -15.25 -0.70
C THR A 107 20.80 -16.17 -1.45
N GLY A 108 20.03 -17.00 -0.72
CA GLY A 108 18.96 -17.81 -1.33
C GLY A 108 17.79 -16.99 -1.91
N GLY A 109 17.74 -15.67 -1.66
CA GLY A 109 16.69 -14.77 -2.12
C GLY A 109 17.26 -13.51 -2.73
N LYS A 110 16.85 -12.35 -2.21
CA LYS A 110 17.41 -11.07 -2.64
C LYS A 110 18.85 -10.95 -2.15
N ALA A 111 19.74 -10.50 -3.03
CA ALA A 111 21.13 -10.28 -2.70
C ALA A 111 21.25 -9.29 -1.53
N ARG A 112 22.18 -9.56 -0.61
CA ARG A 112 22.45 -8.70 0.55
C ARG A 112 23.42 -7.61 0.10
N LEU A 113 22.99 -6.35 0.11
CA LEU A 113 23.89 -5.23 -0.15
C LEU A 113 24.81 -4.99 1.05
N THR A 114 26.02 -4.55 0.77
CA THR A 114 26.97 -4.09 1.79
C THR A 114 26.47 -2.79 2.43
N GLU A 115 26.74 -2.61 3.72
CA GLU A 115 26.37 -1.41 4.48
C GLU A 115 26.93 -0.15 3.80
N GLY A 116 26.12 0.91 3.71
CA GLY A 116 26.51 2.17 3.07
C GLY A 116 26.32 2.24 1.54
N CYS A 117 25.90 1.16 0.88
CA CYS A 117 25.53 1.22 -0.53
C CYS A 117 24.08 1.74 -0.71
N SER A 118 23.89 2.75 -1.56
CA SER A 118 22.55 3.22 -1.95
C SER A 118 22.14 2.60 -3.28
N PHE A 119 20.84 2.31 -3.47
CA PHE A 119 20.34 1.73 -4.71
C PHE A 119 19.14 2.48 -5.28
N ARG A 120 19.02 2.51 -6.61
CA ARG A 120 17.86 2.99 -7.35
C ARG A 120 17.33 1.84 -8.22
N ARG A 121 16.00 1.66 -8.28
CA ARG A 121 15.41 0.70 -9.22
C ARG A 121 15.41 1.29 -10.62
N LYS A 122 15.81 0.49 -11.60
CA LYS A 122 15.80 0.86 -13.02
C LYS A 122 14.45 0.55 -13.66
#